data_AF-A0A7W2R021-F1
#
_entry.id   AF-A0A7W2R021-F1
#
_cell.length_a   1.000
_cell.length_b   1.000
_cell.length_c   1.000
_cell.angle_alpha   90.00
_cell.angle_beta   90.00
_cell.angle_gamma   90.00
#
_symmetry.space_group_name_H-M   'P 1'
#
loop_
_entity.id
_entity.type
_entity.pdbx_description
1 polymer ?
#
loop_
_entity_poly.entity_id
_entity_poly.type
_entity_poly.pdbx_seq_one_letter_code
_entity_poly.pdbx_strand_id
1 'polypeptide(L)'
;MASKLTAAKQAKRYNHEERKKLIDEYLNSGVPLSNFCKTKGRPSYQAMKLWLNTPSTTSKTNSQEFFTSSTPASDDRNDPTEHELIQSIANSIAHLEIRLAALKEELEKLIIPPSSNNADFHHLH
;
A
#
# COMPACT_ATOMS: atom_id res chain seq x y z
N MET A 1 -2.06 -5.14 57.48
CA MET A 1 -3.00 -4.67 56.44
C MET A 1 -2.26 -4.68 55.11
N ALA A 2 -2.55 -5.65 54.24
CA ALA A 2 -1.87 -5.82 52.94
C ALA A 2 -2.32 -4.72 51.96
N SER A 3 -1.42 -3.81 51.61
CA SER A 3 -1.71 -2.74 50.64
C SER A 3 -1.69 -3.30 49.22
N LYS A 4 -2.88 -3.66 48.72
CA LYS A 4 -3.13 -3.88 47.29
C LYS A 4 -3.26 -2.51 46.63
N LEU A 5 -2.17 -1.98 46.09
CA LEU A 5 -2.21 -0.90 45.12
C LEU A 5 -1.73 -1.44 43.78
N THR A 6 -2.73 -1.82 42.99
CA THR A 6 -2.76 -1.98 41.54
C THR A 6 -1.61 -1.29 40.81
N ALA A 7 -0.66 -2.08 40.31
CA ALA A 7 0.25 -1.66 39.27
C ALA A 7 -0.58 -1.32 38.03
N ALA A 8 -0.89 -0.04 37.84
CA ALA A 8 -1.40 0.46 36.57
C ALA A 8 -0.40 0.02 35.50
N LYS A 9 -0.83 -0.93 34.66
CA LYS A 9 -0.05 -1.55 33.59
C LYS A 9 0.41 -0.41 32.67
N GLN A 10 1.63 0.08 32.88
CA GLN A 10 2.16 1.20 32.12
C GLN A 10 2.07 0.82 30.65
N ALA A 11 1.27 1.58 29.88
CA ALA A 11 1.15 1.36 28.45
C ALA A 11 2.56 1.45 27.86
N LYS A 12 3.04 0.35 27.25
CA LYS A 12 4.36 0.29 26.62
C LYS A 12 4.49 1.51 25.71
N ARG A 13 5.45 2.39 26.03
CA ARG A 13 5.72 3.59 25.24
C ARG A 13 6.58 3.17 24.06
N TYR A 14 5.98 3.14 22.87
CA TYR A 14 6.70 2.87 21.63
C TYR A 14 7.44 4.13 21.18
N ASN A 15 8.73 4.00 20.90
CA ASN A 15 9.54 5.05 20.29
C ASN A 15 9.17 5.23 18.81
N HIS A 16 9.58 6.34 18.19
CA HIS A 16 9.24 6.64 16.80
C HIS A 16 9.68 5.53 15.82
N GLU A 17 10.90 5.02 15.97
CA GLU A 17 11.44 3.93 15.15
C GLU A 17 10.65 2.62 15.32
N GLU A 18 10.27 2.28 16.56
CA GLU A 18 9.47 1.09 16.84
C GLU A 18 8.09 1.19 16.21
N ARG A 19 7.46 2.38 16.26
CA ARG A 19 6.17 2.63 15.60
C ARG A 19 6.28 2.40 14.10
N LYS A 20 7.30 2.98 13.45
CA LYS A 20 7.53 2.82 12.02
C LYS A 20 7.70 1.34 11.65
N LYS A 21 8.56 0.61 12.37
CA LYS A 21 8.78 -0.82 12.14
C LYS A 21 7.50 -1.64 12.28
N LEU A 22 6.67 -1.34 13.28
CA LEU A 22 5.41 -2.03 13.51
C LEU A 22 4.36 -1.74 12.43
N ILE A 23 4.33 -0.52 11.91
CA ILE A 23 3.46 -0.13 10.78
C ILE A 23 3.91 -0.88 9.53
N ASP A 24 5.21 -0.84 9.21
CA ASP A 24 5.78 -1.52 8.04
C ASP A 24 5.50 -3.03 8.12
N GLU A 25 5.69 -3.65 9.28
CA GLU A 25 5.42 -5.07 9.48
C GLU A 25 3.93 -5.41 9.30
N TYR A 26 3.03 -4.55 9.81
CA TYR A 26 1.59 -4.73 9.59
C TYR A 26 1.23 -4.66 8.10
N LEU A 27 1.71 -3.64 7.38
CA LEU A 27 1.44 -3.45 5.95
C LEU A 27 1.92 -4.62 5.11
N ASN A 28 3.06 -5.24 5.47
CA ASN A 28 3.61 -6.40 4.77
C ASN A 28 2.96 -7.73 5.17
N SER A 29 2.29 -7.81 6.32
CA SER A 29 1.77 -9.07 6.86
C SER A 29 0.50 -9.57 6.19
N GLY A 30 -0.30 -8.69 5.57
CA GLY A 30 -1.60 -9.03 4.97
C GLY A 30 -2.67 -9.53 5.97
N VAL A 31 -2.40 -9.49 7.29
CA VAL A 31 -3.37 -9.93 8.30
C VAL A 31 -4.26 -8.77 8.74
N PRO A 32 -5.51 -9.03 9.16
CA PRO A 32 -6.38 -7.99 9.69
C PRO A 32 -5.78 -7.30 10.92
N LEU A 33 -5.95 -5.97 11.03
CA LEU A 33 -5.44 -5.15 12.14
C LEU A 33 -5.82 -5.70 13.53
N SER A 34 -7.05 -6.21 13.65
CA SER A 34 -7.54 -6.82 14.89
C SER A 34 -6.75 -8.06 15.29
N ASN A 35 -6.26 -8.84 14.33
CA ASN A 35 -5.44 -10.03 14.58
C ASN A 35 -3.98 -9.65 14.82
N PHE A 36 -3.47 -8.66 14.09
CA PHE A 36 -2.13 -8.12 14.31
C PHE A 36 -1.94 -7.64 15.77
N CYS A 37 -2.88 -6.82 16.26
CA CYS A 37 -2.82 -6.23 17.61
C CYS A 37 -3.09 -7.20 18.77
N LYS A 38 -3.61 -8.42 18.51
CA LYS A 38 -3.83 -9.44 19.56
C LYS A 38 -2.53 -10.13 20.00
N THR A 39 -1.47 -10.03 19.20
CA THR A 39 -0.20 -10.68 19.51
C THR A 39 0.48 -10.01 20.71
N LYS A 40 1.03 -10.81 21.63
CA LYS A 40 1.72 -10.28 22.83
C LYS A 40 2.88 -9.35 22.41
N GLY A 41 2.97 -8.19 23.05
CA GLY A 41 4.01 -7.19 22.77
C GLY A 41 3.70 -6.21 21.64
N ARG A 42 2.50 -6.32 21.02
CA ARG A 42 2.00 -5.39 20.00
C ARG A 42 1.24 -4.20 20.60
N PRO A 43 1.12 -3.10 19.84
CA PRO A 43 0.32 -1.95 20.26
C PRO A 43 -1.16 -2.30 20.32
N SER A 44 -1.91 -1.53 21.11
CA SER A 44 -3.37 -1.65 21.11
C SER A 44 -3.94 -1.30 19.75
N TYR A 45 -5.11 -1.87 19.43
CA TYR A 45 -5.82 -1.57 18.19
C TYR A 45 -6.01 -0.06 17.96
N GLN A 46 -6.39 0.66 19.02
CA GLN A 46 -6.59 2.11 18.94
C GLN A 46 -5.30 2.88 18.65
N ALA A 47 -4.18 2.46 19.26
CA ALA A 47 -2.88 3.09 18.99
C ALA A 47 -2.41 2.82 17.55
N MET A 48 -2.55 1.58 17.07
CA MET A 48 -2.15 1.24 15.71
C MET A 48 -3.03 1.93 14.67
N LYS A 49 -4.35 1.98 14.90
CA LYS A 49 -5.29 2.72 14.05
C LYS A 49 -4.92 4.21 13.97
N LEU A 50 -4.56 4.83 15.09
CA LEU A 50 -4.11 6.23 15.12
C LEU A 50 -2.83 6.42 14.29
N TRP A 51 -1.86 5.51 14.41
CA TRP A 51 -0.59 5.63 13.67
C TRP A 51 -0.77 5.47 12.17
N LEU A 52 -1.65 4.58 11.73
CA LEU A 52 -1.98 4.40 10.31
C LEU A 52 -2.70 5.62 9.71
N ASN A 53 -3.50 6.32 10.51
CA ASN A 53 -4.23 7.51 10.08
C ASN A 53 -3.42 8.81 10.18
N THR A 54 -2.22 8.76 10.76
CA THR A 54 -1.37 9.95 10.87
C THR A 54 -0.55 10.07 9.58
N PRO A 55 -0.78 11.06 8.71
CA PRO A 55 0.04 11.24 7.53
C PRO A 55 1.50 11.48 7.98
N SER A 56 2.40 10.59 7.58
CA SER A 56 3.84 10.76 7.82
C SER A 56 4.29 12.05 7.14
N THR A 57 4.57 13.09 7.93
CA THR A 57 5.00 14.41 7.44
C THR A 57 6.42 14.41 6.85
N THR A 58 7.00 13.24 6.57
CA THR A 58 8.30 13.09 5.93
C THR A 58 8.21 12.17 4.72
N SER A 59 7.67 12.71 3.63
CA SER A 59 8.03 12.36 2.25
C SER A 59 7.45 13.42 1.32
N LYS A 60 8.32 14.31 0.82
CA LYS A 60 8.04 15.07 -0.40
C LYS A 60 7.96 14.07 -1.55
N THR A 61 6.77 13.56 -1.84
CA THR A 61 6.48 13.00 -3.15
C THR A 61 5.04 13.36 -3.48
N ASN A 62 4.95 14.29 -4.42
CA ASN A 62 3.76 14.81 -5.07
C ASN A 62 2.67 13.74 -5.24
N SER A 63 1.59 13.83 -4.46
CA SER A 63 0.27 13.26 -4.76
C SER A 63 -0.72 13.77 -3.71
N GLN A 64 -1.38 14.87 -4.06
CA GLN A 64 -2.75 15.24 -3.69
C GLN A 64 -3.08 15.38 -2.20
N GLU A 65 -3.20 16.64 -1.77
CA GLU A 65 -3.58 17.03 -0.43
C GLU A 65 -4.90 16.39 0.01
N PHE A 66 -4.89 15.70 1.15
CA PHE A 66 -6.11 15.30 1.84
C PHE A 66 -6.24 16.11 3.13
N PHE A 67 -7.26 16.96 3.10
CA PHE A 67 -7.62 18.03 4.02
C PHE A 67 -7.60 17.65 5.52
N THR A 68 -6.91 18.48 6.30
CA THR A 68 -7.29 18.78 7.68
C THR A 68 -8.25 19.96 7.67
N SER A 69 -9.54 19.75 7.92
CA SER A 69 -10.43 20.81 8.38
C SER A 69 -11.39 20.26 9.43
N SER A 70 -11.12 20.67 10.67
CA SER A 70 -12.07 20.62 11.77
C SER A 70 -13.19 21.62 11.48
N THR A 71 -14.30 21.16 10.91
CA THR A 71 -15.55 21.92 10.79
C THR A 71 -16.69 21.10 11.42
N PRO A 72 -17.56 21.72 12.25
CA PRO A 72 -18.70 21.03 12.82
C PRO A 72 -19.79 20.86 11.76
N ALA A 73 -20.36 19.65 11.71
CA ALA A 73 -21.63 19.29 11.08
C ALA A 73 -22.02 20.06 9.80
N SER A 74 -21.65 19.50 8.65
CA SER A 74 -22.51 19.57 7.47
C SER A 74 -22.50 18.19 6.82
N ASP A 75 -23.70 17.64 6.74
CA ASP A 75 -24.07 16.38 6.13
C ASP A 75 -23.79 16.48 4.63
N ASP A 76 -22.67 15.94 4.17
CA ASP A 76 -22.43 15.70 2.74
C ASP A 76 -21.60 14.43 2.59
N ARG A 77 -22.29 13.29 2.71
CA ARG A 77 -21.74 11.96 2.46
C ARG A 77 -21.47 11.81 0.97
N ASN A 78 -20.33 12.30 0.51
CA ASN A 78 -19.74 11.87 -0.74
C ASN A 78 -18.87 10.62 -0.49
N ASP A 79 -19.45 9.61 0.17
CA ASP A 79 -18.88 8.26 0.16
C ASP A 79 -19.09 7.73 -1.27
N PRO A 80 -18.01 7.41 -2.02
CA PRO A 80 -18.18 6.87 -3.36
C PRO A 80 -19.07 5.65 -3.28
N THR A 81 -20.15 5.67 -4.05
CA THR A 81 -21.08 4.53 -4.07
C THR A 81 -20.31 3.27 -4.43
N GLU A 82 -20.73 2.12 -3.90
CA GLU A 82 -20.09 0.83 -4.16
C GLU A 82 -19.80 0.61 -5.67
N HIS A 83 -20.70 1.12 -6.52
CA HIS A 83 -20.55 1.10 -7.97
C HIS A 83 -19.35 1.91 -8.50
N GLU A 84 -19.06 3.08 -7.94
CA GLU A 84 -17.88 3.88 -8.31
C GLU A 84 -16.57 3.20 -7.91
N LEU A 85 -16.56 2.53 -6.75
CA LEU A 85 -15.42 1.73 -6.31
C LEU A 85 -15.19 0.54 -7.24
N ILE A 86 -16.24 -0.20 -7.58
CA ILE A 86 -16.19 -1.32 -8.53
C ILE A 86 -15.69 -0.82 -9.90
N GLN A 87 -16.20 0.32 -10.38
CA GLN A 87 -15.77 0.90 -11.65
C GLN A 87 -14.29 1.31 -11.62
N SER A 88 -13.82 1.88 -10.52
CA SER A 88 -12.41 2.25 -10.33
C SER A 88 -11.49 1.03 -10.35
N ILE A 89 -11.90 -0.06 -9.70
CA ILE A 89 -11.20 -1.34 -9.73
C ILE A 89 -11.17 -1.91 -11.15
N ALA A 90 -12.30 -1.93 -11.85
CA ALA A 90 -12.40 -2.42 -13.23
C ALA A 90 -11.48 -1.64 -14.19
N ASN A 91 -11.45 -0.30 -14.06
CA ASN A 91 -10.56 0.55 -14.85
C ASN A 91 -9.09 0.27 -14.56
N SER A 92 -8.75 0.03 -13.30
CA SER A 92 -7.38 -0.32 -12.88
C SER A 92 -6.94 -1.66 -13.47
N ILE A 93 -7.82 -2.67 -13.47
CA ILE A 93 -7.55 -3.98 -14.07
C ILE A 93 -7.30 -3.82 -15.59
N ALA A 94 -8.19 -3.13 -16.30
CA ALA A 94 -8.03 -2.92 -17.73
C ALA A 94 -6.71 -2.23 -18.09
N HIS A 95 -6.32 -1.21 -17.32
CA HIS A 95 -5.05 -0.53 -17.51
C HIS A 95 -3.84 -1.45 -17.29
N LEU A 96 -3.88 -2.31 -16.26
CA LEU A 96 -2.83 -3.29 -15.99
C LEU A 96 -2.73 -4.35 -17.09
N GLU A 97 -3.85 -4.82 -17.63
CA GLU A 97 -3.88 -5.77 -18.73
C GLU A 97 -3.24 -5.21 -20.00
N ILE A 98 -3.53 -3.94 -20.33
CA ILE A 98 -2.90 -3.26 -21.47
C ILE A 98 -1.38 -3.16 -21.27
N ARG A 99 -0.92 -2.77 -20.08
CA ARG A 99 0.52 -2.68 -19.77
C ARG A 99 1.20 -4.04 -19.86
N LEU A 100 0.54 -5.09 -19.40
CA LEU A 100 1.05 -6.45 -19.47
C LEU A 100 1.15 -6.93 -20.92
N ALA A 101 0.17 -6.62 -21.76
CA ALA A 101 0.21 -6.93 -23.19
C ALA A 101 1.38 -6.23 -23.90
N ALA A 102 1.58 -4.93 -23.62
CA ALA A 102 2.71 -4.18 -24.18
C ALA A 102 4.07 -4.78 -23.78
N LEU A 103 4.23 -5.14 -22.50
CA LEU A 103 5.46 -5.78 -22.02
C LEU A 103 5.70 -7.15 -22.64
N LYS A 104 4.63 -7.93 -22.88
CA LYS A 104 4.74 -9.22 -23.59
C LYS A 104 5.20 -9.03 -25.02
N GLU A 105 4.67 -8.04 -25.72
CA GLU A 105 5.08 -7.72 -27.10
C GLU A 105 6.55 -7.28 -27.16
N GLU A 106 6.99 -6.45 -26.22
CA GLU A 106 8.41 -6.06 -26.10
C GLU A 106 9.32 -7.27 -25.84
N LEU A 107 8.88 -8.20 -24.99
CA LEU A 107 9.61 -9.43 -24.70
C LEU A 107 9.69 -10.34 -25.94
N GLU A 108 8.61 -10.49 -26.70
CA GLU A 108 8.60 -11.26 -27.94
C GLU A 108 9.55 -10.66 -28.99
N LYS A 109 9.61 -9.33 -29.11
CA LYS A 109 10.59 -8.63 -29.97
C LYS A 109 12.04 -8.89 -29.59
N LEU A 110 12.31 -9.11 -28.30
CA LEU A 110 13.65 -9.43 -27.80
C LEU A 110 14.01 -10.91 -27.98
N ILE A 111 13.02 -11.80 -27.96
CA ILE A 111 13.22 -13.26 -28.07
C ILE A 111 13.35 -13.71 -29.52
N ILE A 112 12.69 -13.03 -30.48
CA ILE A 112 12.85 -13.32 -31.90
C ILE A 112 14.02 -12.47 -32.44
N PRO A 113 15.23 -13.02 -32.62
CA PRO A 113 16.28 -12.27 -33.30
C PRO A 113 15.81 -11.90 -34.71
N PRO A 114 16.20 -10.73 -35.26
CA PRO A 114 15.98 -10.47 -36.67
C PRO A 114 16.64 -11.60 -37.45
N SER A 115 15.82 -12.40 -38.15
CA SER A 115 16.31 -13.39 -39.10
C SER A 115 17.29 -12.66 -40.01
N SER A 116 18.57 -12.97 -39.84
CA SER A 116 19.63 -12.47 -40.68
C SER A 116 19.31 -12.94 -42.09
N ASN A 117 18.71 -12.06 -42.90
CA ASN A 117 18.62 -12.22 -44.34
C ASN A 117 20.05 -12.05 -44.89
N ASN A 118 20.90 -13.04 -44.64
CA ASN A 118 22.08 -13.27 -45.44
C ASN A 118 21.59 -13.75 -46.81
N ALA A 119 21.29 -12.79 -47.68
CA ALA A 119 21.33 -13.02 -49.12
C ALA A 119 22.81 -13.15 -49.52
N ASP A 120 23.41 -14.27 -49.12
CA ASP A 120 24.70 -14.73 -49.63
C ASP A 120 24.41 -15.54 -50.90
N PHE A 121 24.42 -14.85 -52.04
CA PHE A 121 24.70 -15.49 -53.31
C PHE A 121 25.78 -14.67 -54.00
N HIS A 122 27.01 -14.85 -53.52
CA HIS A 122 28.17 -14.83 -54.41
C HIS A 122 27.93 -15.83 -55.55
N HIS A 123 27.60 -15.33 -56.74
CA HIS A 123 27.80 -16.09 -57.97
C HIS A 123 28.88 -15.44 -58.80
N LEU A 124 30.04 -16.12 -58.79
CA LEU A 124 31.07 -16.03 -59.81
C LEU A 124 30.44 -16.16 -61.21
N HIS A 125 30.77 -15.25 -62.12
CA HIS A 125 31.54 -15.57 -63.32
C HIS A 125 32.05 -14.31 -64.03
#